data_AF-A0A3B8T4E9-F1
#
_entry.id   AF-A0A3B8T4E9-F1
#
_cell.length_a   1.000
_cell.length_b   1.000
_cell.length_c   1.000
_cell.angle_alpha   90.00
_cell.angle_beta   90.00
_cell.angle_gamma   90.00
#
_symmetry.space_group_name_H-M   'P 1'
#
loop_
_entity.id
_entity.type
_entity.pdbx_description
1 polymer ?
#
loop_
_entity_poly.entity_id
_entity_poly.type
_entity_poly.pdbx_seq_one_letter_code
_entity_poly.pdbx_strand_id
1 'polypeptide(L)'
;MKILITGATGLIGQAFIKHYAHLHTFHVVSRSADKVNQAFHHEIQQGVLEKVDLTLLNDLNAYDAVINLAGEAIVDKRWSDKQKQRICHSRWDITERIVE
;
A
#
# COMPACT_ATOMS: atom_id res chain seq x y z
N MET A 1 16.41 -3.81 -3.15
CA MET A 1 15.45 -4.60 -2.35
C MET A 1 14.12 -4.66 -3.09
N LYS A 2 13.38 -5.75 -2.91
CA LYS A 2 11.99 -5.91 -3.34
C LYS A 2 11.07 -5.65 -2.16
N ILE A 3 10.30 -4.56 -2.24
CA ILE A 3 9.50 -4.05 -1.11
C ILE A 3 8.02 -4.17 -1.43
N LEU A 4 7.26 -4.85 -0.57
CA LEU A 4 5.80 -4.85 -0.61
C LEU A 4 5.27 -3.65 0.17
N ILE A 5 4.36 -2.88 -0.41
CA ILE A 5 3.79 -1.70 0.24
C ILE A 5 2.28 -1.63 0.07
N THR A 6 1.56 -1.50 1.17
CA THR A 6 0.10 -1.23 1.17
C THR A 6 -0.14 0.26 1.34
N GLY A 7 -1.26 0.78 0.83
CA GLY A 7 -1.59 2.22 0.98
C GLY A 7 -0.63 3.15 0.23
N ALA A 8 0.09 2.63 -0.77
CA ALA A 8 1.12 3.33 -1.54
C ALA A 8 0.63 4.65 -2.16
N THR A 9 -0.63 4.71 -2.60
CA THR A 9 -1.21 5.91 -3.22
C THR A 9 -1.54 7.03 -2.23
N GLY A 10 -1.33 6.82 -0.92
CA GLY A 10 -1.45 7.87 0.10
C GLY A 10 -0.26 8.84 0.09
N LEU A 11 -0.36 9.90 0.90
CA LEU A 11 0.64 10.97 0.99
C LEU A 11 2.07 10.44 1.23
N ILE A 12 2.24 9.58 2.24
CA ILE A 12 3.55 9.04 2.64
C ILE A 12 4.07 8.04 1.61
N GLY A 13 3.20 7.12 1.16
CA GLY A 13 3.59 6.07 0.21
C GLY A 13 4.06 6.63 -1.13
N GLN A 14 3.40 7.67 -1.65
CA GLN A 14 3.80 8.32 -2.89
C GLN A 14 5.17 8.97 -2.78
N ALA A 15 5.40 9.73 -1.71
CA ALA A 15 6.68 10.40 -1.48
C ALA A 15 7.82 9.39 -1.31
N PHE A 16 7.59 8.32 -0.54
CA PHE A 16 8.57 7.26 -0.32
C PHE A 16 8.97 6.55 -1.61
N ILE A 17 8.00 6.07 -2.39
CA ILE A 17 8.28 5.36 -3.65
C ILE A 17 9.03 6.26 -4.62
N LYS A 18 8.56 7.50 -4.83
CA LYS A 18 9.20 8.45 -5.76
C LYS A 18 10.65 8.74 -5.38
N HIS A 19 10.93 8.85 -4.08
CA HIS A 19 12.28 9.10 -3.61
C HIS A 19 13.20 7.87 -3.80
N TYR A 20 12.69 6.65 -3.58
CA TYR A 20 13.51 5.43 -3.54
C TYR A 20 13.38 4.51 -4.78
N ALA A 21 12.60 4.89 -5.80
CA ALA A 21 12.41 4.14 -7.06
C ALA A 21 13.71 3.80 -7.80
N HIS A 22 14.76 4.59 -7.62
CA HIS A 22 16.07 4.36 -8.23
C HIS A 22 16.91 3.30 -7.51
N LEU A 23 16.53 2.87 -6.30
CA LEU A 23 17.28 1.92 -5.48
C LEU A 23 16.55 0.59 -5.26
N HIS A 24 15.23 0.59 -5.35
CA HIS A 24 14.37 -0.52 -4.94
C HIS A 24 13.28 -0.78 -5.96
N THR A 25 12.77 -2.01 -5.98
CA THR A 25 11.56 -2.36 -6.71
C THR A 25 10.39 -2.50 -5.74
N PHE A 26 9.21 -2.11 -6.20
CA PHE A 26 8.02 -1.99 -5.37
C PHE A 26 6.89 -2.85 -5.90
N HIS A 27 6.32 -3.66 -5.02
CA HIS A 27 5.01 -4.26 -5.25
C HIS A 27 4.00 -3.49 -4.41
N VAL A 28 2.99 -2.90 -5.06
CA VAL A 28 1.98 -2.09 -4.37
C VAL A 28 0.67 -2.86 -4.25
N VAL A 29 0.12 -2.90 -3.04
CA VAL A 29 -1.23 -3.41 -2.78
C VAL A 29 -2.19 -2.22 -2.72
N SER A 30 -3.15 -2.17 -3.64
CA SER A 30 -4.13 -1.08 -3.73
C SER A 30 -5.48 -1.59 -4.20
N ARG A 31 -6.54 -1.00 -3.64
CA ARG A 31 -7.94 -1.24 -4.02
C ARG A 31 -8.33 -0.58 -5.35
N SER A 32 -7.52 0.33 -5.88
CA SER A 32 -7.78 1.05 -7.12
C SER A 32 -6.54 1.01 -8.02
N ALA A 33 -6.67 0.34 -9.17
CA ALA A 33 -5.63 0.31 -10.19
C ALA A 33 -5.42 1.70 -10.82
N ASP A 34 -6.51 2.44 -11.08
CA ASP A 34 -6.43 3.79 -11.65
C ASP A 34 -5.61 4.75 -10.78
N LYS A 35 -5.83 4.73 -9.46
CA LYS A 35 -5.03 5.55 -8.54
C LYS A 35 -3.55 5.19 -8.55
N VAL A 36 -3.21 3.91 -8.73
CA VAL A 36 -1.82 3.46 -8.85
C VAL A 36 -1.22 3.96 -10.15
N ASN A 37 -1.92 3.73 -11.27
CA ASN A 37 -1.48 4.17 -12.59
C ASN A 37 -1.27 5.69 -12.65
N GLN A 38 -2.17 6.46 -12.04
CA GLN A 38 -2.07 7.91 -11.99
C GLN A 38 -0.91 8.39 -11.11
N ALA A 39 -0.70 7.74 -9.95
CA ALA A 39 0.33 8.16 -9.00
C ALA A 39 1.75 7.75 -9.42
N PHE A 40 1.88 6.63 -10.16
CA PHE A 40 3.14 5.91 -10.40
C PHE A 40 3.37 5.53 -11.87
N HIS A 41 2.83 6.32 -12.81
CA HIS A 41 2.94 6.03 -14.24
C HIS A 41 4.39 5.78 -14.70
N HIS A 42 5.31 6.61 -14.22
CA HIS A 42 6.72 6.55 -14.63
C HIS A 42 7.43 5.32 -14.08
N GLU A 43 7.21 5.00 -12.80
CA GLU A 43 7.80 3.86 -12.11
C GLU A 43 7.30 2.53 -12.69
N ILE A 44 6.04 2.48 -13.12
CA ILE A 44 5.48 1.33 -13.84
C ILE A 44 6.15 1.16 -15.21
N GLN A 45 6.32 2.24 -15.98
CA GLN A 45 6.99 2.18 -17.28
C GLN A 45 8.46 1.79 -17.19
N GLN A 46 9.13 2.18 -16.10
CA GLN A 46 10.50 1.76 -15.80
C GLN A 46 10.61 0.32 -15.31
N GLY A 47 9.48 -0.36 -15.04
CA GLY A 47 9.47 -1.72 -14.51
C GLY A 47 9.94 -1.83 -13.06
N VAL A 48 9.99 -0.72 -12.32
CA VAL A 48 10.40 -0.70 -10.91
C VAL A 48 9.21 -0.76 -9.94
N LEU A 49 7.98 -0.63 -10.45
CA LEU A 49 6.76 -0.74 -9.66
C LEU A 49 5.70 -1.60 -10.35
N GLU A 50 5.11 -2.52 -9.59
CA GLU A 50 4.00 -3.37 -10.03
C GLU A 50 2.86 -3.35 -9.00
N LYS A 51 1.61 -3.34 -9.47
CA LYS A 51 0.44 -3.57 -8.59
C LYS A 51 0.22 -5.08 -8.43
N VAL A 52 0.15 -5.55 -7.20
CA VAL A 52 -0.18 -6.94 -6.88
C VAL A 52 -1.46 -7.05 -6.06
N ASP A 53 -2.06 -8.23 -6.09
CA ASP A 53 -3.16 -8.59 -5.20
C ASP A 53 -2.61 -9.40 -4.04
N LEU A 54 -2.80 -8.90 -2.82
CA LEU A 54 -2.33 -9.57 -1.60
C LEU A 54 -2.96 -10.96 -1.44
N THR A 55 -4.18 -11.17 -1.93
CA THR A 55 -4.90 -12.46 -1.80
C THR A 55 -4.32 -13.56 -2.69
N LEU A 56 -3.48 -13.20 -3.66
CA LEU A 56 -2.80 -14.15 -4.55
C LEU A 56 -1.38 -14.49 -4.07
N LEU A 57 -0.94 -13.90 -2.96
CA LEU A 57 0.36 -14.18 -2.35
C LEU A 57 0.18 -15.27 -1.28
N ASN A 58 0.82 -16.43 -1.46
CA ASN A 58 0.79 -17.51 -0.48
C ASN A 58 1.67 -17.20 0.75
N ASP A 59 2.75 -16.46 0.55
CA ASP A 59 3.66 -15.98 1.57
C ASP A 59 4.34 -14.69 1.11
N LEU A 60 5.10 -14.07 2.01
CA LEU A 60 5.83 -12.83 1.75
C LEU A 60 7.36 -13.03 1.67
N ASN A 61 7.85 -14.27 1.57
CA ASN A 61 9.28 -14.59 1.59
C ASN A 61 10.05 -14.02 0.38
N ALA A 62 9.33 -13.70 -0.70
CA ALA A 62 9.91 -13.06 -1.87
C ALA A 62 10.25 -11.56 -1.66
N TYR A 63 9.85 -10.97 -0.53
CA TYR A 63 10.07 -9.55 -0.24
C TYR A 63 11.12 -9.38 0.85
N ASP A 64 12.02 -8.42 0.65
CA ASP A 64 13.02 -8.05 1.66
C ASP A 64 12.42 -7.19 2.77
N ALA A 65 11.32 -6.49 2.48
CA ALA A 65 10.62 -5.64 3.43
C ALA A 65 9.13 -5.51 3.09
N VAL A 66 8.31 -5.31 4.13
CA VAL A 66 6.88 -5.00 4.03
C VAL A 66 6.60 -3.68 4.73
N ILE A 67 5.95 -2.75 4.03
CA ILE A 67 5.57 -1.44 4.56
C ILE A 67 4.04 -1.30 4.53
N ASN A 68 3.40 -1.30 5.70
CA ASN A 68 1.95 -1.18 5.81
C ASN A 68 1.52 0.29 6.05
N LEU A 69 1.07 0.99 5.02
CA LEU A 69 0.51 2.36 5.12
C LEU A 69 -0.99 2.40 4.83
N ALA A 70 -1.63 1.25 4.63
CA ALA A 70 -3.06 1.19 4.39
C ALA A 70 -3.86 1.58 5.64
N GLY A 71 -4.93 2.35 5.43
CA GLY A 71 -5.86 2.70 6.49
C GLY A 71 -6.86 3.76 6.04
N GLU A 72 -7.99 3.82 6.73
CA GLU A 72 -8.97 4.89 6.60
C GLU A 72 -8.37 6.21 7.13
N ALA A 73 -8.65 7.31 6.42
CA ALA A 73 -8.27 8.65 6.84
C ALA A 73 -8.93 9.02 8.17
N ILE A 74 -8.13 9.64 9.05
CA ILE A 74 -8.60 10.07 10.38
C ILE A 74 -9.27 11.46 10.31
N VAL A 75 -8.78 12.35 9.44
CA VAL A 75 -9.15 13.78 9.43
C VAL A 75 -10.36 14.08 8.56
N ASP A 76 -10.72 13.23 7.60
CA ASP A 76 -11.71 13.55 6.57
C ASP A 76 -13.17 13.51 7.05
N LYS A 77 -13.46 12.96 8.23
CA LYS A 77 -14.83 12.69 8.72
C LYS A 77 -14.98 13.06 10.18
N ARG A 78 -16.16 13.56 10.57
CA ARG A 78 -16.52 13.77 11.98
C ARG A 78 -16.47 12.46 12.76
N TRP A 79 -16.06 12.55 14.03
CA TRP A 79 -16.07 11.41 14.94
C TRP A 79 -17.49 10.89 15.16
N SER A 80 -17.66 9.59 14.95
CA SER A 80 -18.87 8.82 15.22
C SER A 80 -18.44 7.38 15.50
N ASP A 81 -19.27 6.59 16.17
CA ASP A 81 -18.95 5.18 16.43
C ASP A 81 -18.77 4.38 15.13
N LYS A 82 -19.53 4.74 14.10
CA LYS A 82 -19.33 4.16 12.76
C LYS A 82 -17.97 4.53 12.15
N GLN A 83 -17.50 5.77 12.35
CA GLN A 83 -16.16 6.18 11.86
C GLN A 83 -15.04 5.52 12.67
N LYS A 84 -15.21 5.41 13.99
CA LYS A 84 -14.31 4.64 14.87
C LYS A 84 -14.11 3.23 14.35
N GLN A 85 -15.20 2.51 14.15
CA GLN A 85 -15.16 1.13 13.67
C GLN A 85 -14.46 1.03 12.32
N ARG A 86 -14.76 1.92 11.36
CA ARG A 86 -14.06 1.93 10.06
C ARG A 86 -12.56 2.13 10.20
N ILE A 87 -12.13 3.08 11.05
CA ILE A 87 -10.72 3.36 11.30
C ILE A 87 -10.02 2.11 11.87
N CYS A 88 -10.63 1.44 12.84
CA CYS A 88 -10.10 0.21 13.44
C CYS A 88 -9.97 -0.92 12.42
N HIS A 89 -11.06 -1.34 11.78
CA HIS A 89 -11.06 -2.46 10.83
C HIS A 89 -10.16 -2.19 9.61
N SER A 90 -10.11 -0.95 9.12
CA SER A 90 -9.19 -0.60 8.03
C SER A 90 -7.70 -0.81 8.34
N ARG A 91 -7.35 -0.97 9.62
CA ARG A 91 -5.99 -1.22 10.10
C ARG A 91 -5.82 -2.66 10.60
N TRP A 92 -6.79 -3.20 11.32
CA TRP A 92 -6.74 -4.57 11.83
C TRP A 92 -6.78 -5.58 10.68
N ASP A 93 -7.80 -5.54 9.83
CA ASP A 93 -8.04 -6.54 8.78
C ASP A 93 -6.85 -6.67 7.83
N ILE A 94 -6.22 -5.55 7.47
CA ILE A 94 -5.05 -5.56 6.57
C ILE A 94 -3.79 -6.02 7.30
N THR A 95 -3.65 -5.70 8.59
CA THR A 95 -2.48 -6.14 9.38
C THR A 95 -2.54 -7.64 9.60
N GLU A 96 -3.71 -8.17 9.96
CA GLU A 96 -3.96 -9.61 10.11
C GLU A 96 -3.57 -10.36 8.84
N ARG A 97 -4.09 -9.96 7.68
CA ARG A 97 -3.74 -10.55 6.37
C ARG A 97 -2.27 -10.47 5.97
N ILE A 98 -1.49 -9.56 6.55
CA ILE A 98 -0.06 -9.41 6.23
C ILE A 98 0.79 -10.35 7.09
N VAL A 99 0.33 -10.71 8.30
CA VAL A 99 1.13 -11.43 9.30
C VAL A 99 0.71 -12.88 9.50
N GLU A 100 -0.48 -13.26 9.04
CA GLU A 100 -0.93 -14.66 8.92
C GLU A 100 -0.27 -15.37 7.74
#